data_AF-A0A7Z9Y240-F1
#
_entry.id   AF-A0A7Z9Y240-F1
#
_cell.length_a   1.000
_cell.length_b   1.000
_cell.length_c   1.000
_cell.angle_alpha   90.00
_cell.angle_beta   90.00
_cell.angle_gamma   90.00
#
_symmetry.space_group_name_H-M   'P 1'
#
loop_
_entity.id
_entity.type
_entity.pdbx_description
1 polymer ?
#
loop_
_entity_poly.entity_id
_entity_poly.type
_entity_poly.pdbx_seq_one_letter_code
_entity_poly.pdbx_strand_id
1 'polypeptide(L)'
;MPTAMYKAGESFPVQFAWRLPDGDYIRAVFRAEVLDFVPAADKYVVRLTELIAGRQEDADGALRPSDQFDRSYWAMVGRLVGQKLAIAYEVEDGRAVHMRLATLTGEHNYFYRYSLAEKMVERQKEKIAQQVKKASED
;
A
#
# COMPACT_ATOMS: atom_id res chain seq x y z
N MET A 1 20.12 -13.80 5.20
CA MET A 1 19.12 -13.60 4.13
C MET A 1 17.76 -13.74 4.77
N PRO A 2 16.88 -12.73 4.67
CA PRO A 2 15.49 -12.85 5.10
C PRO A 2 14.80 -13.98 4.34
N THR A 3 13.90 -14.71 4.99
CA THR A 3 13.15 -15.82 4.38
C THR A 3 11.67 -15.48 4.43
N ALA A 4 10.93 -15.82 3.37
CA ALA A 4 9.47 -15.69 3.38
C ALA A 4 8.84 -16.68 4.39
N MET A 5 8.12 -16.17 5.38
CA MET A 5 7.38 -16.96 6.36
C MET A 5 5.92 -17.23 5.96
N TYR A 6 5.36 -16.44 5.05
CA TYR A 6 3.97 -16.60 4.58
C TYR A 6 3.89 -17.12 3.15
N LYS A 7 2.82 -17.87 2.85
CA LYS A 7 2.49 -18.41 1.52
C LYS A 7 1.47 -17.53 0.80
N ALA A 8 1.37 -17.67 -0.52
CA ALA A 8 0.30 -17.02 -1.28
C ALA A 8 -1.08 -17.44 -0.74
N GLY A 9 -1.97 -16.47 -0.59
CA GLY A 9 -3.30 -16.61 0.04
C GLY A 9 -3.31 -16.44 1.55
N GLU A 10 -2.16 -16.50 2.23
CA GLU A 10 -2.08 -16.20 3.66
C GLU A 10 -2.12 -14.70 3.91
N SER A 11 -2.51 -14.31 5.12
CA SER A 11 -2.60 -12.90 5.53
C SER A 11 -1.89 -12.64 6.83
N PHE A 12 -1.28 -11.46 6.94
CA PHE A 12 -0.60 -11.00 8.14
C PHE A 12 -0.85 -9.51 8.41
N PRO A 13 -0.74 -9.04 9.67
CA PRO A 13 -0.82 -7.62 9.97
C PRO A 13 0.48 -6.92 9.54
N VAL A 14 0.36 -5.80 8.82
CA VAL A 14 1.48 -4.92 8.49
C VAL A 14 1.25 -3.55 9.08
N GLN A 15 2.28 -2.96 9.69
CA GLN A 15 2.21 -1.64 10.28
C GLN A 15 2.97 -0.62 9.41
N PHE A 16 2.32 0.51 9.14
CA PHE A 16 2.92 1.66 8.48
C PHE A 16 2.89 2.87 9.41
N ALA A 17 3.91 3.73 9.31
CA ALA A 17 3.98 4.99 10.04
C ALA A 17 4.33 6.14 9.10
N TRP A 18 3.59 7.25 9.21
CA TRP A 18 3.89 8.50 8.50
C TRP A 18 4.08 9.62 9.51
N ARG A 19 5.03 10.51 9.22
CA ARG A 19 5.15 11.80 9.90
C ARG A 19 4.36 12.85 9.12
N LEU A 20 3.53 13.61 9.82
CA LEU A 20 2.72 14.70 9.29
C LEU A 20 3.51 16.03 9.29
N PRO A 21 3.08 17.04 8.52
CA PRO A 21 3.79 18.32 8.42
C PRO A 21 3.88 19.11 9.73
N ASP A 22 2.89 18.97 10.61
CA ASP A 22 2.84 19.56 11.95
C ASP A 22 3.74 18.84 12.97
N GLY A 23 4.34 17.71 12.57
CA GLY A 23 5.24 16.92 13.40
C GLY A 23 4.59 15.68 14.03
N ASP A 24 3.27 15.56 13.95
CA ASP A 24 2.52 14.39 14.41
C ASP A 24 2.90 13.12 13.64
N TYR A 25 2.49 11.97 14.18
CA TYR A 25 2.62 10.68 13.52
C TYR A 25 1.29 9.98 13.38
N ILE A 26 1.04 9.41 12.21
CA ILE A 26 -0.01 8.42 12.00
C ILE A 26 0.63 7.04 11.96
N ARG A 27 0.10 6.11 12.77
CA ARG A 27 0.43 4.68 12.70
C ARG A 27 -0.83 3.91 12.35
N ALA A 28 -0.78 3.14 11.28
CA ALA A 28 -1.90 2.33 10.81
C ALA A 28 -1.46 0.88 10.63
N VAL A 29 -2.33 -0.05 11.02
CA VAL A 29 -2.14 -1.49 10.86
C VAL A 29 -3.15 -1.99 9.84
N PHE A 30 -2.67 -2.64 8.79
CA PHE A 30 -3.51 -3.24 7.76
C PHE A 30 -3.40 -4.75 7.78
N ARG A 31 -4.45 -5.44 7.36
CA ARG A 31 -4.37 -6.83 6.93
C ARG A 31 -3.77 -6.85 5.53
N ALA A 32 -2.65 -7.55 5.36
CA ALA A 32 -2.01 -7.77 4.07
C ALA A 32 -2.17 -9.22 3.65
N GLU A 33 -2.78 -9.47 2.50
CA GLU A 33 -2.88 -10.78 1.86
C GLU A 33 -1.71 -10.96 0.87
N VAL A 34 -0.98 -12.06 0.97
CA VAL A 34 0.11 -12.40 0.05
C VAL A 34 -0.47 -12.87 -1.28
N LEU A 35 -0.13 -12.17 -2.36
CA LEU A 35 -0.53 -12.54 -3.72
C LEU A 35 0.56 -13.34 -4.43
N ASP A 36 1.81 -12.90 -4.29
CA ASP A 36 2.97 -13.45 -4.99
C ASP A 36 4.28 -13.02 -4.30
N PHE A 37 5.42 -13.36 -4.89
CA PHE A 37 6.76 -13.14 -4.35
C PHE A 37 7.69 -12.54 -5.40
N VAL A 38 8.69 -11.80 -4.93
CA VAL A 38 9.84 -11.37 -5.73
C VAL A 38 11.10 -11.88 -5.03
N PRO A 39 11.48 -13.17 -5.22
CA PRO A 39 12.59 -13.78 -4.47
C PRO A 39 13.93 -13.10 -4.67
N ALA A 40 14.20 -12.60 -5.88
CA ALA A 40 15.44 -11.87 -6.18
C ALA A 40 15.58 -10.54 -5.40
N ALA A 41 14.51 -10.08 -4.75
CA ALA A 41 14.48 -8.83 -3.99
C ALA A 41 13.98 -9.00 -2.55
N ASP A 42 13.86 -10.24 -2.07
CA ASP A 42 13.37 -10.60 -0.72
C ASP A 42 12.04 -9.89 -0.34
N LYS A 43 11.06 -9.91 -1.25
CA LYS A 43 9.78 -9.20 -1.10
C LYS A 43 8.55 -10.05 -1.36
N TYR A 44 7.51 -9.79 -0.59
CA TYR A 44 6.14 -10.18 -0.90
C TYR A 44 5.53 -9.17 -1.87
N VAL A 45 4.65 -9.65 -2.75
CA VAL A 45 3.61 -8.84 -3.39
C VAL A 45 2.33 -9.06 -2.61
N VAL A 46 1.81 -8.00 -1.99
CA VAL A 46 0.63 -8.08 -1.11
C VAL A 46 -0.50 -7.19 -1.58
N ARG A 47 -1.72 -7.49 -1.14
CA ARG A 47 -2.88 -6.59 -1.17
C ARG A 47 -3.25 -6.19 0.24
N LEU A 48 -3.44 -4.90 0.48
CA LEU A 48 -4.01 -4.42 1.74
C LEU A 48 -5.51 -4.67 1.70
N THR A 49 -6.03 -5.60 2.50
CA THR A 49 -7.45 -6.01 2.44
C THR A 49 -8.33 -5.27 3.43
N GLU A 50 -7.76 -4.80 4.55
CA GLU A 50 -8.50 -4.19 5.65
C GLU A 50 -7.61 -3.24 6.45
N LEU A 51 -8.15 -2.10 6.92
CA LEU A 51 -7.52 -1.28 7.96
C LEU A 51 -7.96 -1.80 9.34
N ILE A 52 -7.07 -2.46 10.07
CA ILE A 52 -7.37 -3.16 11.33
C ILE A 52 -7.39 -2.18 12.51
N ALA A 53 -6.38 -1.31 12.57
CA ALA A 53 -6.19 -0.41 13.70
C ALA A 53 -5.44 0.85 13.27
N GLY A 54 -5.58 1.90 14.08
CA GLY A 54 -4.95 3.18 13.82
C GLY A 54 -4.81 4.04 15.07
N ARG A 55 -3.72 4.79 15.15
CA ARG A 55 -3.54 5.82 16.18
C ARG A 55 -2.76 7.01 15.62
N GLN A 56 -3.04 8.18 16.17
CA GLN A 56 -2.28 9.40 15.92
C GLN A 56 -1.53 9.77 17.20
N GLU A 57 -0.26 10.06 17.06
CA GLU A 57 0.64 10.51 18.13
C GLU A 57 1.04 11.97 17.81
N ASP A 58 1.18 12.81 18.82
CA ASP A 58 1.79 14.13 18.64
C ASP A 58 3.31 14.02 18.43
N ALA A 59 3.98 15.15 18.24
CA ALA A 59 5.42 15.22 18.03
C ALA A 59 6.25 14.64 19.21
N ASP A 60 5.68 14.62 20.42
CA ASP A 60 6.30 14.08 21.63
C ASP A 60 5.98 12.59 21.83
N GLY A 61 5.16 12.01 20.95
CA GLY A 61 4.76 10.60 20.97
C GLY A 61 3.55 10.31 21.85
N ALA A 62 2.87 11.34 22.38
CA ALA A 62 1.65 11.15 23.17
C ALA A 62 0.46 10.87 22.24
N LEU A 63 -0.40 9.95 22.65
CA LEU A 63 -1.58 9.57 21.85
C LEU A 63 -2.58 10.71 21.81
N ARG A 64 -3.00 11.09 20.60
CA ARG A 64 -4.15 11.97 20.42
C ARG A 64 -5.46 11.21 20.70
N PRO A 65 -6.45 11.88 21.29
CA PRO A 65 -7.83 11.42 21.26
C PRO A 65 -8.33 11.24 19.82
N SER A 66 -9.18 10.24 19.59
CA SER A 66 -9.65 9.89 18.24
C SER A 66 -10.52 10.96 17.58
N ASP A 67 -11.20 11.80 18.36
CA ASP A 67 -11.96 12.95 17.89
C ASP A 67 -11.08 14.12 17.42
N GLN A 68 -9.79 14.11 17.79
CA GLN A 68 -8.77 15.07 17.38
C GLN A 68 -7.89 14.58 16.23
N PHE A 69 -8.17 13.40 15.68
CA PHE A 69 -7.44 12.89 14.53
C PHE A 69 -7.62 13.79 13.31
N ASP A 70 -6.54 13.98 12.53
CA ASP A 70 -6.65 14.69 11.26
C ASP A 70 -7.40 13.82 10.25
N ARG A 71 -8.69 14.13 10.08
CA ARG A 71 -9.60 13.38 9.21
C ARG A 71 -9.14 13.34 7.76
N SER A 72 -8.41 14.36 7.30
CA SER A 72 -7.96 14.42 5.90
C SER A 72 -6.90 13.37 5.62
N TYR A 73 -5.92 13.21 6.51
CA TYR A 73 -4.90 12.17 6.40
C TYR A 73 -5.45 10.78 6.66
N TRP A 74 -6.34 10.61 7.65
CA TRP A 74 -7.00 9.32 7.89
C TRP A 74 -7.86 8.87 6.70
N ALA A 75 -8.52 9.80 6.00
CA ALA A 75 -9.21 9.47 4.75
C ALA A 75 -8.25 8.98 3.66
N MET A 76 -7.03 9.53 3.58
CA MET A 76 -6.00 9.02 2.65
C MET A 76 -5.51 7.63 3.07
N VAL A 77 -5.32 7.37 4.37
CA VAL A 77 -4.95 6.05 4.90
C VAL A 77 -6.03 5.02 4.54
N GLY A 78 -7.31 5.36 4.71
CA GLY A 78 -8.41 4.47 4.35
C GLY A 78 -8.44 4.09 2.86
N ARG A 79 -7.99 4.98 1.96
CA ARG A 79 -7.91 4.70 0.51
C ARG A 79 -6.81 3.70 0.13
N LEU A 80 -5.90 3.38 1.05
CA LEU A 80 -4.89 2.35 0.84
C LEU A 80 -5.49 0.94 0.86
N VAL A 81 -6.69 0.76 1.43
CA VAL A 81 -7.43 -0.51 1.34
C VAL A 81 -7.70 -0.84 -0.13
N GLY A 82 -7.43 -2.09 -0.50
CA GLY A 82 -7.47 -2.63 -1.85
C GLY A 82 -6.19 -2.42 -2.66
N GLN A 83 -5.25 -1.58 -2.22
CA GLN A 83 -4.01 -1.34 -2.96
C GLN A 83 -3.06 -2.53 -2.88
N LYS A 84 -2.29 -2.72 -3.97
CA LYS A 84 -1.24 -3.74 -4.07
C LYS A 84 0.13 -3.09 -3.99
N LEU A 85 1.06 -3.73 -3.28
CA LEU A 85 2.42 -3.23 -3.11
C LEU A 85 3.42 -4.38 -2.95
N ALA A 86 4.71 -4.05 -3.16
CA ALA A 86 5.81 -4.94 -2.83
C ALA A 86 6.44 -4.53 -1.49
N ILE A 87 6.56 -5.47 -0.57
CA ILE A 87 7.03 -5.24 0.80
C ILE A 87 8.05 -6.28 1.23
N ALA A 88 9.09 -5.87 1.96
CA ALA A 88 10.19 -6.76 2.34
C ALA A 88 9.72 -7.87 3.31
N TYR A 89 10.39 -9.02 3.30
CA TYR A 89 10.08 -10.12 4.24
C TYR A 89 10.23 -9.70 5.71
N GLU A 90 11.11 -8.74 6.02
CA GLU A 90 11.41 -8.29 7.39
C GLU A 90 10.25 -7.57 8.10
N VAL A 91 9.15 -7.23 7.41
CA VAL A 91 7.99 -6.58 8.04
C VAL A 91 7.28 -7.46 9.08
N GLU A 92 7.67 -8.72 9.14
CA GLU A 92 7.25 -9.72 10.11
C GLU A 92 7.71 -9.43 11.54
N ASP A 93 8.77 -8.65 11.71
CA ASP A 93 9.31 -8.28 13.04
C ASP A 93 8.38 -7.35 13.84
N GLY A 94 7.18 -7.08 13.32
CA GLY A 94 6.15 -6.24 13.94
C GLY A 94 6.49 -4.75 13.97
N ARG A 95 7.63 -4.35 13.39
CA ARG A 95 8.07 -2.96 13.34
C ARG A 95 7.28 -2.20 12.28
N ALA A 96 6.95 -0.96 12.60
CA ALA A 96 6.32 -0.07 11.63
C ALA A 96 7.28 0.25 10.50
N VAL A 97 6.82 0.06 9.26
CA VAL A 97 7.53 0.56 8.08
C VAL A 97 7.33 2.07 8.03
N HIS A 98 8.42 2.82 8.17
CA HIS A 98 8.40 4.27 8.10
C HIS A 98 8.28 4.73 6.65
N MET A 99 7.19 5.45 6.39
CA MET A 99 6.79 5.89 5.07
C MET A 99 6.99 7.40 4.92
N ARG A 100 7.34 7.83 3.71
CA ARG A 100 7.32 9.25 3.35
C ARG A 100 5.88 9.70 3.18
N LEU A 101 5.54 10.93 3.59
CA LEU A 101 4.20 11.50 3.41
C LEU A 101 3.75 11.47 1.94
N ALA A 102 4.69 11.68 1.01
CA ALA A 102 4.48 11.56 -0.44
C ALA A 102 3.84 10.22 -0.89
N THR A 103 4.03 9.14 -0.13
CA THR A 103 3.39 7.84 -0.44
C THR A 103 1.89 7.83 -0.13
N LEU A 104 1.47 8.65 0.83
CA LEU A 104 0.07 8.80 1.23
C LEU A 104 -0.66 9.78 0.30
N THR A 105 0.00 10.88 -0.09
CA THR A 105 -0.55 11.87 -1.02
C THR A 105 -0.55 11.40 -2.48
N GLY A 106 0.19 10.34 -2.81
CA GLY A 106 0.30 9.79 -4.16
C GLY A 106 1.42 10.40 -5.02
N GLU A 107 2.13 11.41 -4.51
CA GLU A 107 3.34 11.97 -5.15
C GLU A 107 4.45 10.92 -5.33
N HIS A 108 4.50 9.93 -4.44
CA HIS A 108 5.31 8.73 -4.59
C HIS A 108 4.43 7.51 -4.78
N ASN A 109 4.61 6.80 -5.88
CA ASN A 109 3.73 5.72 -6.33
C ASN A 109 3.82 4.39 -5.55
N TYR A 110 4.31 4.38 -4.30
CA TYR A 110 4.63 3.14 -3.59
C TYR A 110 3.42 2.19 -3.50
N PHE A 111 2.25 2.70 -3.07
CA PHE A 111 1.00 1.94 -2.98
C PHE A 111 0.24 1.84 -4.31
N TYR A 112 0.53 2.73 -5.27
CA TYR A 112 -0.26 2.86 -6.49
C TYR A 112 0.43 2.30 -7.73
N ARG A 113 1.67 1.80 -7.62
CA ARG A 113 2.47 1.33 -8.75
C ARG A 113 1.78 0.21 -9.52
N TYR A 114 1.23 -0.77 -8.81
CA TYR A 114 0.55 -1.91 -9.43
C TYR A 114 -0.75 -1.50 -10.12
N SER A 115 -1.57 -0.66 -9.47
CA SER A 115 -2.82 -0.20 -10.07
C SER A 115 -2.59 0.70 -11.29
N LEU A 116 -1.51 1.50 -11.30
CA LEU A 116 -1.09 2.24 -12.48
C LEU A 116 -0.66 1.31 -13.62
N ALA A 117 0.15 0.28 -13.33
CA ALA A 117 0.60 -0.69 -14.31
C ALA A 117 -0.58 -1.48 -14.91
N GLU A 118 -1.51 -1.95 -14.09
CA GLU A 118 -2.72 -2.64 -14.51
C GLU A 118 -3.57 -1.79 -15.46
N LYS A 119 -3.79 -0.51 -15.11
CA LYS A 119 -4.52 0.44 -15.98
C LYS A 119 -3.82 0.69 -17.32
N MET A 120 -2.49 0.72 -17.34
CA MET A 120 -1.73 0.88 -18.59
C MET A 120 -1.85 -0.34 -19.49
N VAL A 121 -1.78 -1.55 -18.92
CA VAL A 121 -1.96 -2.80 -19.66
C VAL A 121 -3.36 -2.86 -20.27
N GLU A 122 -4.40 -2.47 -19.52
CA GLU A 122 -5.78 -2.50 -20.02
C GLU A 122 -5.98 -1.55 -21.21
N ARG A 123 -5.50 -0.31 -21.09
CA ARG A 123 -5.52 0.66 -22.20
C ARG A 123 -4.79 0.17 -23.44
N GLN A 124 -3.71 -0.60 -23.28
CA GLN A 124 -2.98 -1.17 -24.42
C GLN A 124 -3.80 -2.26 -25.12
N LYS A 125 -4.48 -3.12 -24.35
CA LYS A 125 -5.36 -4.17 -24.90
C LYS A 125 -6.52 -3.55 -25.69
N GLU A 126 -7.15 -2.50 -25.16
CA GLU A 126 -8.23 -1.78 -25.84
C GLU A 126 -7.77 -1.21 -27.18
N LYS A 127 -6.58 -0.59 -27.22
CA LYS A 127 -6.00 -0.05 -28.47
C LYS A 127 -5.76 -1.14 -29.51
N ILE A 128 -5.20 -2.29 -29.09
CA ILE A 128 -4.95 -3.42 -30.00
C ILE A 128 -6.27 -3.95 -30.55
N ALA A 129 -7.28 -4.14 -29.70
CA ALA A 129 -8.60 -4.61 -30.13
C ALA A 129 -9.27 -3.67 -31.15
N GLN A 130 -9.15 -2.35 -30.96
CA GLN A 130 -9.65 -1.35 -31.92
C GLN A 130 -8.92 -1.41 -33.27
N GLN A 131 -7.59 -1.60 -33.25
CA GLN A 131 -6.79 -1.73 -34.48
C GLN A 131 -7.17 -3.00 -35.26
N VAL A 132 -7.34 -4.13 -34.58
CA VAL A 132 -7.76 -5.39 -35.20
C VAL A 132 -9.15 -5.26 -35.82
N LYS A 133 -10.10 -4.62 -35.12
CA LYS A 133 -11.45 -4.38 -35.65
C LYS A 133 -11.43 -3.52 -36.92
N LYS A 134 -10.66 -2.43 -36.90
CA LYS A 134 -10.54 -1.55 -38.07
C LYS A 134 -9.92 -2.27 -39.28
N ALA A 135 -8.89 -3.09 -39.05
CA ALA A 135 -8.24 -3.86 -40.11
C ALA A 135 -9.09 -5.01 -40.67
N SER A 136 -10.18 -5.39 -39.99
CA SER A 136 -11.14 -6.39 -40.48
C SER A 136 -12.34 -5.78 -41.23
N GLU A 137 -12.46 -4.46 -41.23
CA GLU A 137 -13.50 -3.71 -41.95
C GLU A 137 -12.99 -3.10 -43.28
N ASP A 138 -11.67 -3.18 -43.53
CA ASP A 138 -10.98 -2.84 -44.78
C ASP A 138 -10.70 -4.10 -45.63
#